data_AF-A0A7S6S1Y3-F1
#
_entry.id   AF-A0A7S6S1Y3-F1
#
_cell.length_a   1.000
_cell.length_b   1.000
_cell.length_c   1.000
_cell.angle_alpha   90.00
_cell.angle_beta   90.00
_cell.angle_gamma   90.00
#
_symmetry.space_group_name_H-M   'P 1'
#
loop_
_entity.id
_entity.type
_entity.pdbx_description
1 polymer ?
#
loop_
_entity_poly.entity_id
_entity_poly.type
_entity_poly.pdbx_seq_one_letter_code
_entity_poly.pdbx_strand_id
1 'polypeptide(L)'
;MRVNATGQSGLRRGFTLVELLVVIFIIGLLTTLVVVGMGKAIDIQRENATRSRMGTILGAVDQFATEDPLRANFNARRVVIGGAGRRVVEPSFGPYPPYSLAGDARLPSGANYTQIAARAVVEPDLRTYGQVAPPQTFEQRIARALGWEPNGAITSARRMENFALSRTRRPDLAADRANDDIRSLYAFLKIYSSGALSQVPEAAIRRLTDRPELVFPKGNGDQYDATAANPRPPEGAVDVFGFVDAWGVPMDYFVQVKVAFITGEDGLLGWRIVDRQPVLRSHGLTREVFDAGKRVEAAAIYSTPLPAPIADIKADTGILGIPDDDAQAQYLGGWFRLRHGSGTATPERDNVESYGFR
;
A
#
# COMPACT_ATOMS: atom_id res chain seq x y z
N MET A 1 69.08 -36.37 44.46
CA MET A 1 68.03 -35.38 44.11
C MET A 1 66.68 -36.12 44.14
N ARG A 2 65.89 -35.97 45.20
CA ARG A 2 64.61 -36.68 45.41
C ARG A 2 63.47 -35.76 44.98
N VAL A 3 62.65 -36.21 44.03
CA VAL A 3 61.42 -35.51 43.61
C VAL A 3 60.26 -36.15 44.38
N ASN A 4 59.67 -35.41 45.31
CA ASN A 4 58.45 -35.82 46.02
C ASN A 4 57.24 -35.47 45.14
N ALA A 5 56.66 -36.47 44.49
CA ALA A 5 55.36 -36.36 43.86
C ALA A 5 54.27 -36.62 44.92
N THR A 6 53.72 -35.57 45.50
CA THR A 6 52.52 -35.64 46.33
C THR A 6 51.29 -35.79 45.43
N GLY A 7 50.93 -37.03 45.14
CA GLY A 7 49.66 -37.36 44.50
C GLY A 7 48.49 -37.04 45.43
N GLN A 8 47.79 -35.92 45.17
CA GLN A 8 46.48 -35.69 45.76
C GLN A 8 45.48 -36.65 45.10
N SER A 9 45.12 -37.71 45.83
CA SER A 9 44.01 -38.59 45.51
C SER A 9 42.69 -37.84 45.69
N GLY A 10 42.24 -37.15 44.64
CA GLY A 10 40.91 -36.54 44.59
C GLY A 10 39.83 -37.62 44.68
N LEU A 11 39.06 -37.59 45.77
CA LEU A 11 37.86 -38.41 45.98
C LEU A 11 36.88 -38.16 44.82
N ARG A 12 36.81 -39.09 43.87
CA ARG A 12 35.78 -39.11 42.83
C ARG A 12 34.45 -39.47 43.49
N ARG A 13 33.69 -38.48 43.97
CA ARG A 13 32.29 -38.63 44.32
C ARG A 13 31.51 -38.94 43.04
N GLY A 14 31.00 -40.16 42.93
CA GLY A 14 30.07 -40.54 41.87
C GLY A 14 28.78 -39.74 42.03
N PHE A 15 28.32 -39.11 40.95
CA PHE A 15 27.04 -38.41 40.89
C PHE A 15 25.92 -39.38 41.27
N THR A 16 25.08 -39.00 42.22
CA THR A 16 23.93 -39.84 42.58
C THR A 16 22.85 -39.73 41.51
N LEU A 17 22.09 -40.81 41.28
CA LEU A 17 20.99 -40.81 40.31
C LEU A 17 19.96 -39.70 40.63
N VAL A 18 19.74 -39.42 41.91
CA VAL A 18 18.88 -38.35 42.40
C VAL A 18 19.39 -36.97 41.97
N GLU A 19 20.69 -36.72 42.09
CA GLU A 19 21.31 -35.46 41.70
C GLU A 19 21.13 -35.20 40.19
N LEU A 20 21.29 -36.24 39.37
CA LEU A 20 21.06 -36.14 37.93
C LEU A 20 19.58 -35.88 37.60
N LEU A 21 18.65 -36.51 38.33
CA LEU A 21 17.21 -36.29 38.15
C LEU A 21 16.79 -34.86 38.49
N VAL A 22 17.35 -34.29 39.57
CA VAL A 22 17.10 -32.89 39.94
C VAL A 22 17.64 -31.92 38.88
N VAL A 23 18.82 -32.19 38.33
CA VAL A 23 19.43 -31.33 37.29
C VAL A 23 18.58 -31.30 36.02
N ILE A 24 18.13 -32.46 35.51
CA ILE A 24 17.29 -32.49 34.30
C ILE A 24 15.93 -31.81 34.54
N PHE A 25 15.38 -31.90 35.76
CA PHE A 25 14.14 -31.20 36.12
C PHE A 25 14.33 -29.68 36.13
N ILE A 26 15.42 -29.18 36.73
CA ILE A 26 15.73 -27.74 36.74
C ILE A 26 16.00 -27.22 35.33
N ILE A 27 16.75 -27.95 34.50
CA ILE A 27 17.00 -27.56 33.10
C ILE A 27 15.68 -27.56 32.31
N GLY A 28 14.81 -28.54 32.51
CA GLY A 28 13.47 -28.57 31.92
C GLY A 28 12.67 -27.32 32.30
N LEU A 29 12.64 -26.96 33.58
CA LEU A 29 11.94 -25.77 34.05
C LEU A 29 12.53 -24.48 33.47
N LEU A 30 13.86 -24.33 33.48
CA LEU A 30 14.54 -23.15 32.93
C LEU A 30 14.31 -22.99 31.42
N THR A 31 14.38 -24.08 30.65
CA THR A 31 14.16 -24.04 29.20
C THR A 31 12.74 -23.59 28.86
N THR A 32 11.71 -24.01 29.62
CA THR A 32 10.34 -23.52 29.38
C THR A 32 10.18 -22.01 29.59
N LEU A 33 10.81 -21.44 30.63
CA LEU A 33 10.73 -20.00 30.90
C LEU A 33 11.43 -19.16 29.82
N VAL A 34 12.58 -19.63 29.32
CA VAL A 34 13.33 -18.96 28.25
C VAL A 34 12.50 -18.89 26.96
N VAL A 35 11.80 -19.97 26.59
CA VAL A 35 10.98 -20.03 25.38
C VAL A 35 9.87 -18.97 25.39
N VAL A 36 9.18 -18.79 26.53
CA VAL A 36 8.09 -17.79 26.64
C VAL A 36 8.61 -16.36 26.56
N GLY A 37 9.76 -16.05 27.17
CA GLY A 37 10.35 -14.72 27.11
C GLY A 37 10.88 -14.35 25.71
N MET A 38 11.41 -15.32 24.98
CA MET A 38 12.02 -15.11 23.67
C MET A 38 11.01 -14.67 22.60
N GLY A 39 9.76 -15.15 22.67
CA GLY A 39 8.70 -14.77 21.72
C GLY A 39 8.43 -13.27 21.69
N LYS A 40 8.19 -12.64 22.86
CA LYS A 40 7.94 -11.20 22.96
C LYS A 40 9.12 -10.36 22.48
N ALA A 41 10.35 -10.79 22.80
CA ALA A 41 11.55 -10.09 22.36
C ALA A 41 11.71 -10.12 20.84
N ILE A 42 11.40 -11.24 20.19
CA ILE A 42 11.41 -11.38 18.73
C ILE A 42 10.34 -10.47 18.10
N ASP A 43 9.14 -10.41 18.67
CA ASP A 43 8.07 -9.55 18.13
C ASP A 43 8.44 -8.06 18.20
N ILE A 44 8.99 -7.59 19.33
CA ILE A 44 9.50 -6.22 19.46
C ILE A 44 10.61 -5.95 18.44
N GLN A 45 11.53 -6.91 18.22
CA GLN A 45 12.56 -6.77 17.19
C GLN A 45 11.97 -6.67 15.79
N ARG A 46 10.94 -7.46 15.47
CA ARG A 46 10.24 -7.42 14.18
C ARG A 46 9.47 -6.12 13.99
N GLU A 47 8.82 -5.59 15.03
CA GLU A 47 8.18 -4.28 14.98
C GLU A 47 9.20 -3.18 14.68
N ASN A 48 10.33 -3.16 15.39
CA ASN A 48 11.40 -2.18 15.18
C ASN A 48 12.01 -2.30 13.78
N ALA A 49 12.26 -3.53 13.31
CA ALA A 49 12.74 -3.78 11.95
C ALA A 49 11.72 -3.31 10.90
N THR A 50 10.43 -3.52 11.14
CA THR A 50 9.35 -3.07 10.25
C THR A 50 9.29 -1.55 10.18
N ARG A 51 9.35 -0.84 11.32
CA ARG A 51 9.40 0.63 11.35
C ARG A 51 10.62 1.18 10.63
N SER A 52 11.79 0.56 10.82
CA SER A 52 13.01 0.94 10.12
C SER A 52 12.87 0.79 8.60
N ARG A 53 12.33 -0.35 8.13
CA ARG A 53 12.04 -0.57 6.70
C ARG A 53 11.05 0.45 6.14
N MET A 54 9.95 0.71 6.85
CA MET A 54 8.98 1.75 6.46
C MET A 54 9.64 3.12 6.32
N GLY A 55 10.54 3.50 7.24
CA GLY A 55 11.31 4.73 7.15
C GLY A 55 12.15 4.81 5.88
N THR A 56 12.85 3.73 5.51
CA THR A 56 13.65 3.70 4.26
C THR A 56 12.78 3.79 3.01
N ILE A 57 11.62 3.12 3.00
CA ILE A 57 10.69 3.16 1.86
C ILE A 57 10.04 4.54 1.74
N LEU A 58 9.64 5.17 2.85
CA LEU A 58 9.13 6.54 2.84
C LEU A 58 10.19 7.54 2.36
N GLY A 59 11.45 7.38 2.75
CA GLY A 59 12.54 8.19 2.20
C GLY A 59 12.63 8.07 0.67
N ALA A 60 12.43 6.86 0.11
CA ALA A 60 12.38 6.68 -1.32
C ALA A 60 11.13 7.32 -1.98
N VAL A 61 9.99 7.30 -1.28
CA VAL A 61 8.76 8.00 -1.70
C VAL A 61 8.95 9.52 -1.71
N ASP A 62 9.61 10.07 -0.71
CA ASP A 62 9.90 11.50 -0.61
C ASP A 62 10.86 11.95 -1.71
N GLN A 63 11.85 11.11 -2.06
CA GLN A 63 12.73 11.37 -3.20
C GLN A 63 11.94 11.36 -4.52
N PHE A 64 11.09 10.36 -4.75
CA PHE A 64 10.20 10.33 -5.91
C PHE A 64 9.31 11.58 -5.98
N ALA A 65 8.75 11.99 -4.85
CA ALA A 65 7.91 13.17 -4.77
C ALA A 65 8.68 14.47 -5.07
N THR A 66 9.94 14.54 -4.65
CA THR A 66 10.83 15.67 -4.95
C THR A 66 11.20 15.73 -6.43
N GLU A 67 11.44 14.57 -7.06
CA GLU A 67 11.71 14.45 -8.50
C GLU A 67 10.47 14.77 -9.35
N ASP A 68 9.26 14.57 -8.80
CA ASP A 68 7.94 14.74 -9.44
C ASP A 68 7.92 14.24 -10.90
N PRO A 69 8.35 12.98 -11.17
CA PRO A 69 8.51 12.49 -12.54
C PRO A 69 7.17 12.36 -13.27
N LEU A 70 6.06 12.37 -12.52
CA LEU A 70 4.71 12.24 -13.01
C LEU A 70 3.98 13.58 -13.17
N ARG A 71 4.71 14.70 -13.11
CA ARG A 71 4.12 16.03 -13.15
C ARG A 71 3.15 16.23 -14.31
N ALA A 72 3.52 15.82 -15.51
CA ALA A 72 2.68 15.98 -16.70
C ALA A 72 1.42 15.11 -16.69
N ASN A 73 1.48 13.94 -16.04
CA ASN A 73 0.46 12.90 -16.16
C ASN A 73 -0.59 12.97 -15.04
N PHE A 74 -0.14 13.19 -13.81
CA PHE A 74 -0.98 13.17 -12.61
C PHE A 74 -1.04 14.51 -11.88
N ASN A 75 0.00 15.35 -11.99
CA ASN A 75 0.08 16.62 -11.23
C ASN A 75 -0.22 17.86 -12.04
N ALA A 76 -0.40 17.70 -13.36
CA ALA A 76 -0.79 18.78 -14.22
C ALA A 76 -2.20 19.20 -13.84
N ARG A 77 -2.29 20.38 -13.23
CA ARG A 77 -3.56 21.05 -12.99
C ARG A 77 -4.26 21.26 -14.31
N ARG A 78 -5.49 20.75 -14.42
CA ARG A 78 -6.28 20.84 -15.65
C ARG A 78 -7.42 21.83 -15.45
N VAL A 79 -7.55 22.75 -16.40
CA VAL A 79 -8.76 23.56 -16.51
C VAL A 79 -9.68 22.82 -17.45
N VAL A 80 -10.84 22.44 -16.94
CA VAL A 80 -11.86 21.73 -17.69
C VAL A 80 -13.01 22.70 -17.94
N ILE A 81 -13.33 22.94 -19.21
CA ILE A 81 -14.44 23.81 -19.62
C ILE A 81 -15.58 22.90 -20.05
N GLY A 82 -16.67 22.88 -19.30
CA GLY A 82 -17.88 22.11 -19.60
C GLY A 82 -19.12 23.00 -19.67
N GLY A 83 -20.29 22.40 -19.94
CA GLY A 83 -21.57 23.13 -19.99
C GLY A 83 -21.96 23.84 -18.69
N ALA A 84 -21.35 23.46 -17.56
CA ALA A 84 -21.51 24.11 -16.26
C ALA A 84 -20.44 25.17 -15.95
N GLY A 85 -19.59 25.53 -16.92
CA GLY A 85 -18.54 26.54 -16.78
C GLY A 85 -17.12 25.98 -16.67
N ARG A 86 -16.19 26.86 -16.29
CA ARG A 86 -14.76 26.57 -16.11
C ARG A 86 -14.55 25.97 -14.72
N ARG A 87 -14.04 24.75 -14.65
CA ARG A 87 -13.68 24.07 -13.39
C ARG A 87 -12.18 23.79 -13.36
N VAL A 88 -11.55 24.10 -12.23
CA VAL A 88 -10.19 23.65 -11.96
C VAL A 88 -10.24 22.24 -11.37
N VAL A 89 -9.43 21.38 -11.94
CA VAL A 89 -9.24 20.01 -11.51
C VAL A 89 -7.90 19.91 -10.76
N GLU A 90 -7.98 19.52 -9.49
CA GLU A 90 -6.82 19.31 -8.64
C GLU A 90 -6.21 17.91 -8.85
N PRO A 91 -4.89 17.77 -8.67
CA PRO A 91 -4.22 16.50 -8.82
C PRO A 91 -4.53 15.57 -7.64
N SER A 92 -4.81 14.31 -7.96
CA SER A 92 -5.26 13.29 -7.00
C SER A 92 -4.19 12.95 -5.96
N PHE A 93 -3.03 12.52 -6.43
CA PHE A 93 -1.93 12.03 -5.60
C PHE A 93 -0.90 13.11 -5.28
N GLY A 94 -0.96 14.24 -5.99
CA GLY A 94 0.13 15.21 -5.97
C GLY A 94 1.45 14.51 -6.34
N PRO A 95 2.59 14.94 -5.78
CA PRO A 95 3.90 14.42 -6.20
C PRO A 95 4.13 12.94 -5.87
N TYR A 96 3.26 12.31 -5.07
CA TYR A 96 3.46 10.93 -4.61
C TYR A 96 3.12 9.86 -5.67
N PRO A 97 3.74 8.66 -5.58
CA PRO A 97 3.39 7.54 -6.43
C PRO A 97 1.89 7.22 -6.39
N PRO A 98 1.21 7.09 -7.54
CA PRO A 98 -0.19 6.70 -7.54
C PRO A 98 -0.32 5.21 -7.18
N TYR A 99 -1.47 4.83 -6.62
CA TYR A 99 -1.81 3.44 -6.28
C TYR A 99 -3.17 3.05 -6.83
N SER A 100 -3.53 1.77 -6.67
CA SER A 100 -4.78 1.25 -7.20
C SER A 100 -5.94 1.80 -6.39
N LEU A 101 -6.68 2.74 -6.96
CA LEU A 101 -7.87 3.20 -6.30
C LEU A 101 -9.03 2.21 -6.45
N ALA A 102 -8.99 1.31 -7.43
CA ALA A 102 -10.10 0.43 -7.74
C ALA A 102 -10.24 -0.69 -6.70
N GLY A 103 -11.26 -0.59 -5.84
CA GLY A 103 -11.89 -1.78 -5.28
C GLY A 103 -12.74 -2.50 -6.33
N ASP A 104 -12.90 -3.81 -6.21
CA ASP A 104 -13.73 -4.67 -7.08
C ASP A 104 -15.23 -4.32 -7.12
N ALA A 105 -15.61 -3.19 -6.51
CA ALA A 105 -16.98 -2.74 -6.45
C ALA A 105 -17.41 -2.23 -7.84
N ARG A 106 -17.93 -3.17 -8.63
CA ARG A 106 -19.03 -2.87 -9.56
C ARG A 106 -19.99 -1.96 -8.79
N LEU A 107 -20.13 -0.74 -9.27
CA LEU A 107 -21.17 0.15 -8.78
C LEU A 107 -22.49 -0.62 -8.77
N PRO A 108 -23.27 -0.58 -7.68
CA PRO A 108 -24.66 -1.00 -7.75
C PRO A 108 -25.30 -0.27 -8.93
N SER A 109 -25.97 -1.01 -9.83
CA SER A 109 -26.67 -0.38 -10.95
C SER A 109 -27.69 0.62 -10.38
N GLY A 110 -27.53 1.92 -10.67
CA GLY A 110 -28.42 2.98 -10.16
C GLY A 110 -27.79 4.01 -9.21
N ALA A 111 -26.47 4.03 -9.02
CA ALA A 111 -25.80 5.09 -8.25
C ALA A 111 -26.03 6.51 -8.85
N ASN A 112 -26.70 7.38 -8.07
CA ASN A 112 -27.08 8.74 -8.48
C ASN A 112 -25.90 9.73 -8.55
N TYR A 113 -26.10 10.84 -9.28
CA TYR A 113 -25.07 11.83 -9.63
C TYR A 113 -24.35 12.50 -8.44
N THR A 114 -24.95 12.53 -7.25
CA THR A 114 -24.32 13.08 -6.03
C THR A 114 -23.19 12.20 -5.50
N GLN A 115 -23.24 10.88 -5.72
CA GLN A 115 -22.13 9.95 -5.44
C GLN A 115 -20.91 10.16 -6.37
N ILE A 116 -21.07 10.98 -7.42
CA ILE A 116 -19.97 11.39 -8.32
C ILE A 116 -19.16 12.54 -7.70
N ALA A 117 -19.74 13.34 -6.80
CA ALA A 117 -19.07 14.54 -6.29
C ALA A 117 -17.81 14.21 -5.46
N ALA A 118 -17.89 13.22 -4.56
CA ALA A 118 -16.72 12.75 -3.81
C ALA A 118 -15.63 12.14 -4.72
N ARG A 119 -16.06 11.43 -5.79
CA ARG A 119 -15.13 10.91 -6.81
C ARG A 119 -14.40 12.04 -7.51
N ALA A 120 -15.11 13.11 -7.88
CA ALA A 120 -14.57 14.23 -8.64
C ALA A 120 -13.58 15.11 -7.86
N VAL A 121 -13.50 14.98 -6.53
CA VAL A 121 -12.46 15.62 -5.70
C VAL A 121 -11.18 14.79 -5.71
N VAL A 122 -11.34 13.47 -5.61
CA VAL A 122 -10.24 12.50 -5.49
C VAL A 122 -9.58 12.27 -6.83
N GLU A 123 -10.33 11.91 -7.86
CA GLU A 123 -9.88 11.89 -9.23
C GLU A 123 -10.91 12.60 -10.09
N PRO A 124 -10.55 13.72 -10.74
CA PRO A 124 -11.44 14.37 -11.69
C PRO A 124 -11.91 13.34 -12.71
N ASP A 125 -13.18 13.00 -12.61
CA ASP A 125 -13.78 12.08 -13.53
C ASP A 125 -13.59 12.65 -14.93
N LEU A 126 -12.88 11.92 -15.80
CA LEU A 126 -12.69 12.31 -17.19
C LEU A 126 -14.03 12.35 -17.95
N ARG A 127 -15.17 12.06 -17.27
CA ARG A 127 -16.56 12.34 -17.66
C ARG A 127 -16.79 13.63 -18.43
N THR A 128 -15.98 14.67 -18.26
CA THR A 128 -16.09 15.88 -19.07
C THR A 128 -15.84 15.63 -20.58
N TYR A 129 -15.39 14.43 -20.95
CA TYR A 129 -15.30 13.94 -22.33
C TYR A 129 -16.42 12.97 -22.76
N GLY A 130 -17.52 12.85 -22.00
CA GLY A 130 -18.74 12.15 -22.46
C GLY A 130 -18.72 10.61 -22.38
N GLN A 131 -17.67 10.00 -21.85
CA GLN A 131 -17.64 8.55 -21.55
C GLN A 131 -17.26 8.33 -20.08
N VAL A 132 -17.94 7.37 -19.43
CA VAL A 132 -17.61 6.93 -18.07
C VAL A 132 -16.23 6.28 -18.13
N ALA A 133 -15.17 7.00 -17.75
CA ALA A 133 -13.87 6.38 -17.60
C ALA A 133 -13.97 5.39 -16.43
N PRO A 134 -13.78 4.07 -16.66
CA PRO A 134 -13.88 3.09 -15.60
C PRO A 134 -12.81 3.34 -14.52
N PRO A 135 -12.97 2.76 -13.32
CA PRO A 135 -11.91 2.67 -12.33
C PRO A 135 -10.56 2.37 -12.96
N GLN A 136 -9.58 3.23 -12.69
CA GLN A 136 -8.22 2.96 -13.13
C GLN A 136 -7.59 1.94 -12.19
N THR A 137 -7.58 0.69 -12.67
CA THR A 137 -6.78 -0.40 -12.10
C THR A 137 -5.30 -0.03 -12.12
N PHE A 138 -4.49 -0.72 -11.33
CA PHE A 138 -3.03 -0.58 -11.31
C PHE A 138 -2.42 -0.51 -12.73
N GLU A 139 -2.83 -1.41 -13.62
CA GLU A 139 -2.32 -1.49 -14.99
C GLU A 139 -2.67 -0.25 -15.81
N GLN A 140 -3.91 0.24 -15.65
CA GLN A 140 -4.37 1.44 -16.36
C GLN A 140 -3.59 2.68 -15.90
N ARG A 141 -3.22 2.75 -14.62
CA ARG A 141 -2.46 3.87 -14.06
C ARG A 141 -1.04 3.88 -14.56
N ILE A 142 -0.35 2.74 -14.54
CA ILE A 142 0.99 2.67 -15.10
C ILE A 142 0.96 2.93 -16.60
N ALA A 143 0.01 2.36 -17.35
CA ALA A 143 -0.10 2.63 -18.78
C ALA A 143 -0.22 4.13 -19.06
N ARG A 144 -1.07 4.83 -18.29
CA ARG A 144 -1.19 6.29 -18.35
C ARG A 144 0.11 6.99 -17.98
N ALA A 145 0.80 6.55 -16.92
CA ALA A 145 2.06 7.14 -16.49
C ALA A 145 3.17 7.03 -17.54
N LEU A 146 3.18 5.92 -18.28
CA LEU A 146 4.14 5.64 -19.35
C LEU A 146 3.77 6.35 -20.66
N GLY A 147 2.71 7.17 -20.66
CA GLY A 147 2.28 7.92 -21.85
C GLY A 147 1.65 7.05 -22.93
N TRP A 148 1.18 5.84 -22.59
CA TRP A 148 0.43 5.01 -23.54
C TRP A 148 -0.96 5.60 -23.69
N GLU A 149 -1.11 6.53 -24.63
CA GLU A 149 -2.37 7.26 -24.82
C GLU A 149 -3.55 6.31 -25.06
N PRO A 150 -4.68 6.51 -24.36
CA PRO A 150 -5.92 5.77 -24.62
C PRO A 150 -6.69 6.26 -25.87
N ASN A 151 -6.06 7.07 -26.73
CA ASN A 151 -6.74 7.80 -27.82
C ASN A 151 -7.06 6.94 -29.06
N GLY A 152 -6.70 5.67 -29.06
CA GLY A 152 -7.32 4.68 -29.94
C GLY A 152 -8.15 3.73 -29.08
N ALA A 153 -9.12 3.04 -29.66
CA ALA A 153 -9.70 1.85 -29.05
C ALA A 153 -8.58 0.82 -28.80
N ILE A 154 -7.81 0.99 -27.71
CA ILE A 154 -6.91 -0.02 -27.20
C ILE A 154 -7.87 -1.07 -26.69
N THR A 155 -8.21 -2.00 -27.59
CA THR A 155 -8.86 -3.25 -27.26
C THR A 155 -8.13 -3.79 -26.03
N SER A 156 -8.87 -4.33 -25.08
CA SER A 156 -8.35 -4.95 -23.86
C SER A 156 -7.13 -5.86 -24.12
N ALA A 157 -6.99 -6.43 -25.33
CA ALA A 157 -5.83 -7.15 -25.83
C ALA A 157 -4.49 -6.39 -25.69
N ARG A 158 -4.34 -5.18 -26.25
CA ARG A 158 -3.08 -4.41 -26.17
C ARG A 158 -2.75 -3.93 -24.76
N ARG A 159 -3.78 -3.71 -23.92
CA ARG A 159 -3.61 -3.41 -22.47
C ARG A 159 -3.03 -4.60 -21.70
N MET A 160 -3.33 -5.84 -22.11
CA MET A 160 -2.79 -7.08 -21.54
C MET A 160 -1.47 -7.54 -22.17
N GLU A 161 -1.02 -6.90 -23.25
CA GLU A 161 0.29 -7.15 -23.86
C GLU A 161 1.39 -6.40 -23.09
N ASN A 162 1.13 -5.15 -22.71
CA ASN A 162 2.12 -4.33 -22.00
C ASN A 162 2.25 -4.59 -20.48
N PHE A 163 1.44 -5.51 -19.98
CA PHE A 163 1.52 -6.05 -18.64
C PHE A 163 1.42 -7.56 -18.72
N ALA A 164 2.54 -8.24 -18.48
CA ALA A 164 2.50 -9.68 -18.27
C ALA A 164 2.19 -9.98 -16.80
N LEU A 165 1.12 -9.38 -16.28
CA LEU A 165 0.51 -9.86 -15.05
C LEU A 165 -0.20 -11.14 -15.43
N SER A 166 0.47 -12.28 -15.22
CA SER A 166 -0.03 -13.65 -15.35
C SER A 166 -1.42 -13.69 -16.00
N ARG A 167 -1.49 -13.84 -17.33
CA ARG A 167 -2.75 -14.01 -18.09
C ARG A 167 -3.63 -15.14 -17.52
N THR A 168 -3.05 -15.98 -16.67
CA THR A 168 -3.68 -16.96 -15.78
C THR A 168 -4.02 -16.36 -14.41
N ARG A 169 -4.67 -15.19 -14.32
CA ARG A 169 -5.27 -14.76 -13.05
C ARG A 169 -6.34 -15.79 -12.70
N ARG A 170 -6.04 -16.63 -11.73
CA ARG A 170 -7.00 -17.55 -11.13
C ARG A 170 -8.16 -16.71 -10.53
N PRO A 171 -9.39 -17.23 -10.53
CA PRO A 171 -10.57 -16.53 -10.02
C PRO A 171 -10.56 -16.22 -8.51
N ASP A 172 -9.50 -16.56 -7.76
CA ASP A 172 -9.23 -16.12 -6.38
C ASP A 172 -8.67 -14.67 -6.29
N LEU A 173 -8.73 -13.94 -7.41
CA LEU A 173 -8.45 -12.51 -7.69
C LEU A 173 -8.52 -11.49 -6.53
N ALA A 174 -9.37 -11.66 -5.54
CA ALA A 174 -9.56 -10.66 -4.49
C ALA A 174 -8.34 -10.55 -3.56
N ALA A 175 -7.73 -11.69 -3.20
CA ALA A 175 -6.53 -11.71 -2.37
C ALA A 175 -5.31 -11.15 -3.13
N ASP A 176 -5.26 -11.44 -4.44
CA ASP A 176 -4.19 -10.95 -5.30
C ASP A 176 -4.24 -9.42 -5.45
N ARG A 177 -5.44 -8.86 -5.69
CA ARG A 177 -5.65 -7.41 -5.83
C ARG A 177 -5.39 -6.61 -4.56
N ALA A 178 -5.46 -7.24 -3.39
CA ALA A 178 -5.13 -6.57 -2.13
C ALA A 178 -3.69 -6.01 -2.14
N ASN A 179 -2.80 -6.60 -2.94
CA ASN A 179 -1.41 -6.18 -3.05
C ASN A 179 -1.15 -5.19 -4.20
N ASP A 180 -2.16 -4.76 -4.95
CA ASP A 180 -1.96 -3.87 -6.11
C ASP A 180 -1.40 -2.51 -5.71
N ASP A 181 -1.73 -2.03 -4.50
CA ASP A 181 -1.20 -0.76 -4.00
C ASP A 181 0.31 -0.79 -3.78
N ILE A 182 0.82 -1.89 -3.20
CA ILE A 182 2.24 -2.03 -2.93
C ILE A 182 3.04 -2.41 -4.19
N ARG A 183 2.42 -3.17 -5.12
CA ARG A 183 2.96 -3.35 -6.48
C ARG A 183 3.09 -2.02 -7.20
N SER A 184 2.08 -1.17 -7.07
CA SER A 184 2.08 0.18 -7.64
C SER A 184 3.24 0.98 -7.12
N LEU A 185 3.37 1.07 -5.80
CA LEU A 185 4.49 1.78 -5.19
C LEU A 185 5.85 1.28 -5.73
N TYR A 186 6.08 -0.03 -5.69
CA TYR A 186 7.34 -0.61 -6.16
C TYR A 186 7.60 -0.30 -7.64
N ALA A 187 6.60 -0.50 -8.51
CA ALA A 187 6.75 -0.28 -9.94
C ALA A 187 7.07 1.19 -10.26
N PHE A 188 6.39 2.14 -9.60
CA PHE A 188 6.67 3.57 -9.78
C PHE A 188 8.07 3.95 -9.31
N LEU A 189 8.50 3.48 -8.13
CA LEU A 189 9.86 3.70 -7.65
C LEU A 189 10.88 3.07 -8.59
N LYS A 190 10.65 1.84 -9.07
CA LYS A 190 11.58 1.13 -9.95
C LYS A 190 11.74 1.81 -11.32
N ILE A 191 10.64 2.30 -11.89
CA ILE A 191 10.62 2.89 -13.23
C ILE A 191 11.16 4.32 -13.23
N TYR A 192 10.74 5.14 -12.26
CA TYR A 192 11.02 6.58 -12.29
C TYR A 192 12.04 7.05 -11.26
N SER A 193 12.30 6.29 -10.20
CA SER A 193 13.22 6.67 -9.12
C SER A 193 14.07 5.49 -8.65
N SER A 194 14.72 4.80 -9.61
CA SER A 194 15.49 3.58 -9.31
C SER A 194 16.65 3.82 -8.35
N GLY A 195 17.19 5.04 -8.32
CA GLY A 195 18.19 5.49 -7.35
C GLY A 195 17.64 5.50 -5.93
N ALA A 196 16.42 6.02 -5.74
CA ALA A 196 15.74 6.01 -4.44
C ALA A 196 15.45 4.57 -3.98
N LEU A 197 14.95 3.72 -4.89
CA LEU A 197 14.68 2.31 -4.59
C LEU A 197 15.93 1.55 -4.16
N SER A 198 17.12 1.89 -4.68
CA SER A 198 18.37 1.22 -4.32
C SER A 198 18.77 1.40 -2.85
N GLN A 199 18.17 2.37 -2.15
CA GLN A 199 18.37 2.60 -0.71
C GLN A 199 17.51 1.69 0.16
N VAL A 200 16.46 1.08 -0.41
CA VAL A 200 15.58 0.17 0.33
C VAL A 200 16.30 -1.17 0.53
N PRO A 201 16.37 -1.70 1.76
CA PRO A 201 17.02 -2.98 2.01
C PRO A 201 16.43 -4.11 1.16
N GLU A 202 17.28 -4.95 0.57
CA GLU A 202 16.83 -6.08 -0.26
C GLU A 202 15.90 -7.03 0.51
N ALA A 203 16.14 -7.21 1.82
CA ALA A 203 15.29 -8.01 2.69
C ALA A 203 13.84 -7.47 2.86
N ALA A 204 13.59 -6.22 2.48
CA ALA A 204 12.26 -5.61 2.47
C ALA A 204 11.57 -5.72 1.11
N ILE A 205 12.27 -6.18 0.05
CA ILE A 205 11.74 -6.32 -1.30
C ILE A 205 11.51 -7.80 -1.59
N ARG A 206 10.28 -8.18 -1.96
CA ARG A 206 9.97 -9.57 -2.28
C ARG A 206 8.96 -9.68 -3.40
N ARG A 207 9.11 -10.73 -4.21
CA ARG A 207 8.10 -11.12 -5.20
C ARG A 207 6.82 -11.53 -4.47
N LEU A 208 5.68 -11.01 -4.90
CA LEU A 208 4.39 -11.25 -4.24
C LEU A 208 3.70 -12.51 -4.76
N THR A 209 4.07 -12.96 -5.95
CA THR A 209 3.57 -14.18 -6.59
C THR A 209 4.71 -15.15 -6.87
N ASP A 210 4.39 -16.38 -7.25
CA ASP A 210 5.36 -17.40 -7.65
C ASP A 210 5.96 -17.13 -9.04
N ARG A 211 5.34 -16.24 -9.82
CA ARG A 211 5.69 -15.93 -11.20
C ARG A 211 6.20 -14.50 -11.37
N PRO A 212 7.03 -14.25 -12.39
CA PRO A 212 7.34 -12.90 -12.84
C PRO A 212 6.09 -12.09 -13.18
N GLU A 213 6.04 -10.87 -12.66
CA GLU A 213 5.02 -9.88 -12.96
C GLU A 213 5.71 -8.75 -13.71
N LEU A 214 5.58 -8.70 -15.03
CA LEU A 214 6.39 -7.77 -15.82
C LEU A 214 5.59 -6.53 -16.25
N VAL A 215 6.21 -5.36 -16.07
CA VAL A 215 5.86 -4.10 -16.72
C VAL A 215 6.85 -3.89 -17.85
N PHE A 216 6.39 -3.37 -18.99
CA PHE A 216 7.25 -3.06 -20.13
C PHE A 216 7.33 -1.55 -20.40
N PRO A 217 8.11 -0.75 -19.67
CA PRO A 217 8.11 0.72 -19.78
C PRO A 217 8.24 1.28 -21.20
N LYS A 218 8.96 0.56 -22.08
CA LYS A 218 9.19 0.94 -23.48
C LYS A 218 8.08 0.50 -24.45
N GLY A 219 7.04 -0.18 -23.98
CA GLY A 219 5.88 -0.57 -24.80
C GLY A 219 6.06 -1.82 -25.68
N ASN A 220 7.09 -2.64 -25.43
CA ASN A 220 7.40 -3.86 -26.22
C ASN A 220 6.79 -5.15 -25.62
N GLY A 221 5.65 -5.05 -24.93
CA GLY A 221 5.07 -6.19 -24.22
C GLY A 221 4.41 -7.23 -25.13
N ASP A 222 4.06 -6.84 -26.35
CA ASP A 222 3.54 -7.70 -27.42
C ASP A 222 4.52 -8.83 -27.80
N GLN A 223 5.81 -8.63 -27.56
CA GLN A 223 6.86 -9.62 -27.82
C GLN A 223 7.01 -10.67 -26.71
N TYR A 224 6.34 -10.49 -25.56
CA TYR A 224 6.48 -11.41 -24.43
C TYR A 224 5.40 -12.51 -24.45
N ASP A 225 5.82 -13.74 -24.77
CA ASP A 225 5.00 -14.93 -24.59
C ASP A 225 5.25 -15.57 -23.22
N ALA A 226 4.37 -15.26 -22.26
CA ALA A 226 4.38 -15.85 -20.92
C ALA A 226 4.12 -17.37 -20.91
N THR A 227 3.63 -17.95 -22.02
CA THR A 227 3.32 -19.37 -22.15
C THR A 227 4.46 -20.19 -22.78
N ALA A 228 5.50 -19.53 -23.27
CA ALA A 228 6.69 -20.21 -23.78
C ALA A 228 7.34 -21.07 -22.70
N ALA A 229 7.98 -22.18 -23.09
CA ALA A 229 8.64 -23.10 -22.15
C ALA A 229 9.77 -22.43 -21.33
N ASN A 230 10.39 -21.39 -21.89
CA ASN A 230 11.41 -20.56 -21.24
C ASN A 230 11.15 -19.09 -21.58
N PRO A 231 10.17 -18.44 -20.92
CA PRO A 231 9.80 -17.08 -21.26
C PRO A 231 10.93 -16.14 -20.85
N ARG A 232 11.60 -15.52 -21.83
CA ARG A 232 12.63 -14.51 -21.58
C ARG A 232 11.97 -13.14 -21.58
N PRO A 233 12.07 -12.36 -20.48
CA PRO A 233 11.60 -10.99 -20.48
C PRO A 233 12.31 -10.21 -21.60
N PRO A 234 11.58 -9.45 -22.46
CA PRO A 234 12.21 -8.56 -23.42
C PRO A 234 13.12 -7.54 -22.73
N GLU A 235 14.08 -7.02 -23.48
CA GLU A 235 15.03 -6.02 -22.96
C GLU A 235 14.29 -4.79 -22.42
N GLY A 236 14.63 -4.40 -21.19
CA GLY A 236 13.97 -3.29 -20.50
C GLY A 236 12.65 -3.63 -19.83
N ALA A 237 12.23 -4.90 -19.82
CA ALA A 237 11.16 -5.37 -18.94
C ALA A 237 11.55 -5.15 -17.47
N VAL A 238 10.59 -4.67 -16.69
CA VAL A 238 10.73 -4.44 -15.25
C VAL A 238 9.86 -5.46 -14.53
N ASP A 239 10.49 -6.28 -13.72
CA ASP A 239 9.79 -7.22 -12.87
C ASP A 239 9.25 -6.51 -11.61
N VAL A 240 8.01 -6.79 -11.24
CA VAL A 240 7.26 -6.11 -10.19
C VAL A 240 7.34 -6.94 -8.92
N PHE A 241 7.84 -6.30 -7.87
CA PHE A 241 7.90 -6.82 -6.52
C PHE A 241 6.94 -6.02 -5.64
N GLY A 242 6.85 -6.39 -4.37
CA GLY A 242 6.26 -5.54 -3.34
C GLY A 242 7.23 -5.35 -2.20
N PHE A 243 6.81 -4.51 -1.24
CA PHE A 243 7.52 -4.35 0.01
C PHE A 243 6.89 -5.21 1.09
N VAL A 244 7.72 -5.88 1.88
CA VAL A 244 7.30 -6.76 2.96
C VAL A 244 7.84 -6.30 4.31
N ASP A 245 7.04 -6.51 5.35
CA ASP A 245 7.42 -6.26 6.73
C ASP A 245 8.38 -7.34 7.28
N ALA A 246 8.76 -7.23 8.55
CA ALA A 246 9.67 -8.18 9.18
C ALA A 246 9.11 -9.60 9.34
N TRP A 247 7.80 -9.79 9.14
CA TRP A 247 7.14 -11.10 9.09
C TRP A 247 7.06 -11.65 7.66
N GLY A 248 7.53 -10.90 6.67
CA GLY A 248 7.46 -11.29 5.25
C GLY A 248 6.06 -11.13 4.66
N VAL A 249 5.18 -10.37 5.33
CA VAL A 249 3.84 -10.05 4.87
C VAL A 249 3.92 -8.77 4.01
N PRO A 250 3.24 -8.72 2.85
CA PRO A 250 3.17 -7.50 2.05
C PRO A 250 2.56 -6.35 2.86
N MET A 251 3.19 -5.18 2.78
CA MET A 251 2.62 -3.97 3.37
C MET A 251 1.58 -3.36 2.45
N ASP A 252 0.64 -2.59 3.00
CA ASP A 252 -0.20 -1.70 2.19
C ASP A 252 0.51 -0.35 2.01
N TYR A 253 0.29 0.26 0.85
CA TYR A 253 0.64 1.65 0.57
C TYR A 253 -0.62 2.44 0.25
N PHE A 254 -0.74 3.65 0.77
CA PHE A 254 -1.80 4.57 0.36
C PHE A 254 -1.40 6.01 0.65
N VAL A 255 -2.15 6.94 0.06
CA VAL A 255 -2.01 8.38 0.32
C VAL A 255 -3.26 8.82 1.06
N GLN A 256 -3.05 9.38 2.24
CA GLN A 256 -4.09 10.11 2.94
C GLN A 256 -4.15 11.53 2.39
N VAL A 257 -5.36 12.02 2.20
CA VAL A 257 -5.59 13.37 1.72
C VAL A 257 -6.35 14.14 2.77
N LYS A 258 -5.92 15.37 3.02
CA LYS A 258 -6.68 16.34 3.79
C LYS A 258 -7.55 17.12 2.83
N VAL A 259 -8.84 17.14 3.11
CA VAL A 259 -9.77 18.02 2.38
C VAL A 259 -10.22 19.16 3.26
N ALA A 260 -10.50 20.29 2.62
CA ALA A 260 -11.15 21.43 3.22
C ALA A 260 -12.19 22.00 2.25
N PHE A 261 -13.26 22.57 2.80
CA PHE A 261 -14.26 23.29 2.03
C PHE A 261 -13.83 24.75 1.88
N ILE A 262 -13.13 25.07 0.80
CA ILE A 262 -12.49 26.37 0.58
C ILE A 262 -12.78 26.92 -0.82
N THR A 263 -12.67 28.24 -0.98
CA THR A 263 -12.72 28.88 -2.30
C THR A 263 -11.45 28.57 -3.06
N GLY A 264 -11.59 27.82 -4.16
CA GLY A 264 -10.46 27.55 -5.06
C GLY A 264 -10.05 28.80 -5.82
N GLU A 265 -8.91 28.74 -6.52
CA GLU A 265 -8.49 29.85 -7.38
C GLU A 265 -9.41 30.06 -8.60
N ASP A 266 -10.32 29.11 -8.89
CA ASP A 266 -11.41 29.31 -9.83
C ASP A 266 -12.51 30.25 -9.30
N GLY A 267 -12.36 30.75 -8.07
CA GLY A 267 -13.34 31.59 -7.40
C GLY A 267 -14.55 30.79 -6.90
N LEU A 268 -14.53 29.46 -7.05
CA LEU A 268 -15.64 28.59 -6.67
C LEU A 268 -15.36 27.95 -5.31
N LEU A 269 -16.33 28.10 -4.41
CA LEU A 269 -16.35 27.40 -3.12
C LEU A 269 -16.60 25.90 -3.34
N GLY A 270 -15.79 25.05 -2.71
CA GLY A 270 -16.03 23.61 -2.73
C GLY A 270 -14.97 22.81 -1.97
N TRP A 271 -15.17 21.49 -1.93
CA TRP A 271 -14.15 20.57 -1.41
C TRP A 271 -12.90 20.59 -2.29
N ARG A 272 -11.75 20.76 -1.64
CA ARG A 272 -10.42 20.79 -2.26
C ARG A 272 -9.43 19.97 -1.43
N ILE A 273 -8.44 19.36 -2.09
CA ILE A 273 -7.36 18.64 -1.43
C ILE A 273 -6.28 19.65 -1.05
N VAL A 274 -6.14 19.89 0.25
CA VAL A 274 -5.20 20.87 0.80
C VAL A 274 -3.89 20.26 1.26
N ASP A 275 -3.87 18.96 1.55
CA ASP A 275 -2.67 18.27 2.02
C ASP A 275 -2.69 16.78 1.64
N ARG A 276 -1.51 16.15 1.62
CA ARG A 276 -1.32 14.75 1.24
C ARG A 276 -0.21 14.13 2.08
N GLN A 277 -0.43 12.91 2.55
CA GLN A 277 0.52 12.18 3.36
C GLN A 277 0.61 10.72 2.89
N PRO A 278 1.77 10.25 2.41
CA PRO A 278 1.97 8.84 2.09
C PRO A 278 2.05 8.03 3.39
N VAL A 279 1.40 6.87 3.40
CA VAL A 279 1.34 5.97 4.55
C VAL A 279 1.63 4.55 4.10
N LEU A 280 2.48 3.87 4.85
CA LEU A 280 2.64 2.42 4.79
C LEU A 280 1.97 1.80 6.00
N ARG A 281 1.32 0.66 5.78
CA ARG A 281 0.73 -0.15 6.84
C ARG A 281 1.28 -1.57 6.77
N SER A 282 1.89 -2.04 7.86
CA SER A 282 2.13 -3.46 8.09
C SER A 282 0.96 -4.01 8.88
N HIS A 283 0.61 -5.26 8.61
CA HIS A 283 -0.45 -5.93 9.35
C HIS A 283 -0.01 -6.42 10.73
N GLY A 284 1.30 -6.49 11.01
CA GLY A 284 1.84 -7.03 12.27
C GLY A 284 1.48 -8.50 12.52
N LEU A 285 1.24 -9.26 11.45
CA LEU A 285 0.81 -10.65 11.50
C LEU A 285 1.89 -11.55 10.92
N THR A 286 1.95 -12.79 11.41
CA THR A 286 2.80 -13.80 10.75
C THR A 286 2.25 -14.12 9.36
N ARG A 287 3.14 -14.58 8.48
CA ARG A 287 2.80 -14.96 7.11
C ARG A 287 1.67 -15.98 7.07
N GLU A 288 1.70 -16.98 7.94
CA GLU A 288 0.70 -18.04 8.01
C GLU A 288 -0.69 -17.50 8.39
N VAL A 289 -0.74 -16.54 9.32
CA VAL A 289 -1.99 -15.90 9.75
C VAL A 289 -2.55 -15.02 8.64
N PHE A 290 -1.68 -14.26 7.96
CA PHE A 290 -2.06 -13.42 6.83
C PHE A 290 -2.57 -14.25 5.64
N ASP A 291 -1.85 -15.30 5.26
CA ASP A 291 -2.21 -16.20 4.15
C ASP A 291 -3.51 -16.97 4.45
N ALA A 292 -3.87 -17.16 5.74
CA ALA A 292 -5.17 -17.68 6.15
C ALA A 292 -6.33 -16.65 6.02
N GLY A 293 -6.07 -15.46 5.49
CA GLY A 293 -7.05 -14.41 5.25
C GLY A 293 -7.48 -13.63 6.50
N LYS A 294 -6.79 -13.82 7.64
CA LYS A 294 -7.09 -13.07 8.86
C LYS A 294 -6.52 -11.66 8.77
N ARG A 295 -7.33 -10.67 9.15
CA ARG A 295 -6.92 -9.28 9.32
C ARG A 295 -7.18 -8.88 10.77
N VAL A 296 -6.17 -8.32 11.43
CA VAL A 296 -6.26 -7.87 12.82
C VAL A 296 -5.73 -6.45 12.90
N GLU A 297 -6.62 -5.46 12.88
CA GLU A 297 -6.22 -4.04 12.90
C GLU A 297 -5.48 -3.65 14.18
N ALA A 298 -5.74 -4.31 15.32
CA ALA A 298 -5.03 -4.05 16.57
C ALA A 298 -3.53 -4.35 16.50
N ALA A 299 -3.08 -5.16 15.54
CA ALA A 299 -1.67 -5.45 15.30
C ALA A 299 -1.06 -4.55 14.21
N ALA A 300 -1.85 -3.71 13.55
CA ALA A 300 -1.38 -2.91 12.44
C ALA A 300 -0.36 -1.86 12.90
N ILE A 301 0.72 -1.74 12.13
CA ILE A 301 1.78 -0.77 12.35
C ILE A 301 1.72 0.22 11.20
N TYR A 302 1.57 1.50 11.52
CA TYR A 302 1.58 2.58 10.55
C TYR A 302 2.94 3.28 10.55
N SER A 303 3.42 3.65 9.36
CA SER A 303 4.67 4.39 9.18
C SER A 303 4.61 5.79 9.78
N THR A 304 3.44 6.40 9.72
CA THR A 304 3.12 7.69 10.33
C THR A 304 1.83 7.55 11.13
N PRO A 305 1.70 8.26 12.26
CA PRO A 305 0.42 8.34 12.95
C PRO A 305 -0.67 8.81 11.98
N LEU A 306 -1.85 8.19 12.06
CA LEU A 306 -2.98 8.59 11.23
C LEU A 306 -3.41 10.01 11.68
N PRO A 307 -3.44 10.97 10.76
CA PRO A 307 -3.65 12.37 11.07
C PRO A 307 -5.11 12.65 11.46
N ALA A 308 -5.29 13.66 12.31
CA ALA A 308 -6.59 14.09 12.85
C ALA A 308 -6.83 15.59 12.59
N PRO A 309 -8.09 16.07 12.57
CA PRO A 309 -9.32 15.28 12.60
C PRO A 309 -9.51 14.52 11.29
N ILE A 310 -10.22 13.40 11.37
CA ILE A 310 -10.65 12.65 10.19
C ILE A 310 -11.87 13.37 9.63
N ALA A 311 -11.97 13.41 8.31
CA ALA A 311 -13.07 14.13 7.67
C ALA A 311 -14.41 13.57 8.17
N ASP A 312 -15.33 14.46 8.53
CA ASP A 312 -16.69 14.08 8.89
C ASP A 312 -17.42 13.59 7.64
N ILE A 313 -17.40 12.27 7.49
CA ILE A 313 -17.99 11.57 6.35
C ILE A 313 -19.21 10.84 6.87
N LYS A 314 -20.38 11.23 6.37
CA LYS A 314 -21.65 10.58 6.72
C LYS A 314 -21.56 9.09 6.38
N ALA A 315 -21.56 8.22 7.38
CA ALA A 315 -21.21 6.80 7.21
C ALA A 315 -22.16 6.04 6.24
N ASP A 316 -23.41 6.49 6.11
CA ASP A 316 -24.45 5.92 5.26
C ASP A 316 -24.27 6.24 3.77
N THR A 317 -23.79 7.45 3.47
CA THR A 317 -23.63 7.98 2.11
C THR A 317 -22.18 8.01 1.68
N GLY A 318 -21.24 7.96 2.62
CA GLY A 318 -19.82 8.27 2.45
C GLY A 318 -19.59 9.62 1.75
N ILE A 319 -20.54 10.54 1.86
CA ILE A 319 -20.42 11.87 1.31
C ILE A 319 -19.81 12.74 2.40
N LEU A 320 -18.82 13.55 2.03
CA LEU A 320 -18.34 14.64 2.88
C LEU A 320 -19.51 15.56 3.18
N GLY A 321 -19.92 15.65 4.45
CA GLY A 321 -21.09 16.42 4.84
C GLY A 321 -20.96 17.86 4.34
N ILE A 322 -21.86 18.31 3.46
CA ILE A 322 -21.97 19.74 3.17
C ILE A 322 -22.51 20.38 4.47
N PRO A 323 -21.87 21.43 5.00
CA PRO A 323 -22.36 22.12 6.18
C PRO A 323 -23.80 22.57 5.97
N ASP A 324 -24.68 22.32 6.94
CA ASP A 324 -26.06 22.85 6.91
C ASP A 324 -26.08 24.36 7.24
N ASP A 325 -24.98 24.92 7.79
CA ASP A 325 -24.80 26.34 8.10
C ASP A 325 -23.39 26.86 7.69
N ASP A 326 -23.33 28.02 7.04
CA ASP A 326 -22.10 28.69 6.56
C ASP A 326 -21.08 28.97 7.69
N ALA A 327 -21.54 29.10 8.94
CA ALA A 327 -20.69 29.36 10.10
C ALA A 327 -19.84 28.15 10.52
N GLN A 328 -20.19 26.92 10.11
CA GLN A 328 -19.43 25.70 10.41
C GLN A 328 -18.56 25.21 9.25
N ALA A 329 -18.70 25.81 8.06
CA ALA A 329 -17.97 25.41 6.85
C ALA A 329 -16.44 25.46 7.02
N GLN A 330 -15.94 26.34 7.88
CA GLN A 330 -14.51 26.54 8.15
C GLN A 330 -13.90 25.43 9.02
N TYR A 331 -14.74 24.66 9.72
CA TYR A 331 -14.34 23.58 10.62
C TYR A 331 -14.56 22.19 10.03
N LEU A 332 -15.19 22.11 8.85
CA LEU A 332 -15.52 20.86 8.18
C LEU A 332 -14.42 20.54 7.16
N GLY A 333 -13.52 19.68 7.60
CA GLY A 333 -12.39 19.19 6.83
C GLY A 333 -11.64 18.17 7.66
N GLY A 334 -10.83 17.37 6.98
CA GLY A 334 -10.09 16.33 7.68
C GLY A 334 -9.44 15.37 6.72
N TRP A 335 -8.78 14.40 7.32
CA TRP A 335 -8.01 13.41 6.60
C TRP A 335 -8.87 12.21 6.24
N PHE A 336 -8.64 11.62 5.08
CA PHE A 336 -9.16 10.30 4.73
C PHE A 336 -8.24 9.60 3.73
N ARG A 337 -8.35 8.27 3.63
CA ARG A 337 -7.62 7.48 2.63
C ARG A 337 -8.26 7.68 1.25
N LEU A 338 -7.46 8.02 0.26
CA LEU A 338 -7.91 8.09 -1.14
C LEU A 338 -8.31 6.67 -1.61
N ARG A 339 -9.56 6.42 -2.00
CA ARG A 339 -10.02 5.16 -2.63
C ARG A 339 -11.02 5.47 -3.75
N HIS A 340 -11.10 4.61 -4.76
CA HIS A 340 -12.04 4.71 -5.88
C HIS A 340 -13.03 3.57 -5.81
N GLY A 341 -14.31 3.88 -6.02
CA GLY A 341 -15.28 2.84 -6.31
C GLY A 341 -15.99 2.26 -5.10
N SER A 342 -16.58 3.08 -4.26
CA SER A 342 -17.99 2.95 -3.89
C SER A 342 -18.51 4.39 -3.89
N GLY A 343 -19.80 4.66 -3.92
CA GLY A 343 -20.34 6.04 -3.93
C GLY A 343 -20.06 6.83 -2.64
N THR A 344 -19.02 6.44 -1.92
CA THR A 344 -18.77 6.71 -0.53
C THR A 344 -17.25 6.88 -0.39
N ALA A 345 -16.79 8.03 0.07
CA ALA A 345 -15.61 8.10 0.94
C ALA A 345 -15.92 7.37 2.26
N THR A 346 -16.46 6.15 2.22
CA THR A 346 -16.70 5.38 3.44
C THR A 346 -15.34 5.15 4.08
N PRO A 347 -15.11 5.61 5.32
CA PRO A 347 -14.13 4.93 6.15
C PRO A 347 -14.49 3.44 6.06
N GLU A 348 -13.51 2.57 5.88
CA GLU A 348 -13.72 1.11 5.87
C GLU A 348 -14.72 0.79 7.00
N ARG A 349 -15.78 0.02 6.77
CA ARG A 349 -16.79 -0.21 7.81
C ARG A 349 -16.16 -0.81 9.09
N ASP A 350 -15.05 -1.53 8.90
CA ASP A 350 -14.16 -2.05 9.95
C ASP A 350 -13.21 -0.98 10.54
N ASN A 351 -13.03 0.16 9.86
CA ASN A 351 -12.25 1.31 10.29
C ASN A 351 -13.06 2.48 10.88
N VAL A 352 -14.38 2.55 10.69
CA VAL A 352 -15.21 3.59 11.33
C VAL A 352 -15.02 3.51 12.86
N GLU A 353 -14.99 2.29 13.40
CA GLU A 353 -14.77 2.03 14.83
C GLU A 353 -13.31 2.28 15.28
N SER A 354 -12.30 1.99 14.45
CA SER A 354 -10.88 2.18 14.80
C SER A 354 -10.39 3.62 14.64
N TYR A 355 -11.11 4.44 13.87
CA TYR A 355 -10.90 5.88 13.75
C TYR A 355 -11.67 6.71 14.78
N GLY A 356 -12.37 6.07 15.72
CA GLY A 356 -13.05 6.75 16.83
C GLY A 356 -14.37 7.43 16.45
N PHE A 357 -14.95 7.12 15.28
CA PHE A 357 -16.32 7.52 14.98
C PHE A 357 -17.26 6.53 15.66
N ARG A 358 -18.00 7.01 16.66
CA ARG A 358 -19.18 6.32 17.19
C ARG A 358 -20.44 6.90 16.59
#